data_AF-A0A382DKM0-F1
#
_entry.id   AF-A0A382DKM0-F1
#
_cell.length_a   1.000
_cell.length_b   1.000
_cell.length_c   1.000
_cell.angle_alpha   90.00
_cell.angle_beta   90.00
_cell.angle_gamma   90.00
#
_symmetry.space_group_name_H-M   'P 1'
#
loop_
_entity.id
_entity.type
_entity.pdbx_description
1 polymer ?
#
loop_
_entity_poly.entity_id
_entity_poly.type
_entity_poly.pdbx_seq_one_letter_code
_entity_poly.pdbx_strand_id
1 'polypeptide(L)'
;MKKIIFVPFFLVLCSFASADSKMDLGLEVYNNKAQCGVCHTLQAAGSFGDIGPNLDQMNFKMSQIIYAVTNGIGVMPPWEGILSYEEIEAVAYYVFQSTNK
;
A
#
# COMPACT_ATOMS: atom_id res chain seq x y z
N MET A 1 -10.14 -40.38 31.09
CA MET A 1 -9.21 -39.26 31.33
C MET A 1 -8.67 -38.77 29.99
N LYS A 2 -9.30 -37.77 29.37
CA LYS A 2 -8.93 -37.27 28.04
C LYS A 2 -8.04 -36.04 28.26
N LYS A 3 -6.74 -36.19 27.99
CA LYS A 3 -5.76 -35.10 28.13
C LYS A 3 -6.08 -34.04 27.07
N ILE A 4 -6.56 -32.89 27.50
CA ILE A 4 -6.75 -31.72 26.64
C ILE A 4 -5.36 -31.11 26.47
N ILE A 5 -4.80 -31.26 25.27
CA ILE A 5 -3.56 -30.59 24.87
C ILE A 5 -3.93 -29.13 24.64
N PHE A 6 -3.57 -28.25 25.59
CA PHE A 6 -3.59 -26.81 25.40
C PHE A 6 -2.46 -26.42 24.44
N VAL A 7 -2.77 -26.32 23.15
CA VAL A 7 -1.90 -25.65 22.17
C VAL A 7 -2.03 -24.14 22.39
N PRO A 8 -0.92 -23.37 22.45
CA PRO A 8 -1.01 -21.94 22.68
C PRO A 8 -1.56 -21.26 21.42
N PHE A 9 -2.85 -20.96 21.43
CA PHE A 9 -3.58 -20.19 20.41
C PHE A 9 -3.14 -18.71 20.32
N PHE A 10 -2.09 -18.31 21.04
CA PHE A 10 -1.72 -16.91 21.24
C PHE A 10 -0.78 -16.33 20.17
N LEU A 11 -0.15 -17.16 19.33
CA LEU A 11 0.89 -16.69 18.39
C LEU A 11 0.39 -16.33 16.98
N VAL A 12 -0.89 -16.57 16.67
CA VAL A 12 -1.47 -16.33 15.33
C VAL A 12 -2.15 -14.95 15.24
N LEU A 13 -2.50 -14.33 16.36
CA LEU A 13 -3.34 -13.11 16.39
C LEU A 13 -2.59 -11.84 15.95
N CYS A 14 -1.28 -11.76 16.12
CA CYS A 14 -0.52 -10.53 15.85
C CYS A 14 -0.28 -10.23 14.36
N SER A 15 -0.20 -11.26 13.51
CA SER A 15 0.16 -11.07 12.10
C SER A 15 -0.95 -10.45 11.26
N PHE A 16 -2.22 -10.67 11.62
CA PHE A 16 -3.37 -10.11 10.91
C PHE A 16 -3.56 -8.62 11.20
N ALA A 17 -3.43 -8.22 12.47
CA ALA A 17 -3.59 -6.82 12.88
C ALA A 17 -2.58 -5.88 12.21
N SER A 18 -1.36 -6.35 11.94
CA SER A 18 -0.31 -5.54 11.30
C SER A 18 -0.58 -5.27 9.81
N ALA A 19 -1.17 -6.22 9.09
CA ALA A 19 -1.46 -6.06 7.67
C ALA A 19 -2.60 -5.04 7.45
N ASP A 20 -3.66 -5.11 8.27
CA ASP A 20 -4.79 -4.18 8.23
C ASP A 20 -4.31 -2.74 8.47
N SER A 21 -3.49 -2.53 9.51
CA SER A 21 -2.95 -1.19 9.81
C SER A 21 -2.11 -0.59 8.68
N LYS A 22 -1.41 -1.42 7.89
CA LYS A 22 -0.58 -0.96 6.78
C LYS A 22 -1.42 -0.61 5.56
N MET A 23 -2.49 -1.36 5.31
CA MET A 23 -3.46 -1.04 4.25
C MET A 23 -4.19 0.27 4.58
N ASP A 24 -4.60 0.47 5.83
CA ASP A 24 -5.27 1.70 6.27
C ASP A 24 -4.36 2.93 6.11
N LEU A 25 -3.10 2.84 6.58
CA LEU A 25 -2.12 3.91 6.40
C LEU A 25 -1.83 4.17 4.92
N GLY A 26 -1.69 3.11 4.11
CA GLY A 26 -1.46 3.25 2.69
C GLY A 26 -2.61 3.94 1.96
N LEU A 27 -3.85 3.64 2.34
CA LEU A 27 -5.04 4.30 1.83
C LEU A 27 -5.13 5.76 2.29
N GLU A 28 -4.78 6.06 3.54
CA GLU A 28 -4.70 7.43 4.07
C GLU A 28 -3.71 8.27 3.26
N VAL A 29 -2.51 7.72 3.01
CA VAL A 29 -1.49 8.38 2.20
C VAL A 29 -2.00 8.56 0.77
N TYR A 30 -2.58 7.51 0.17
CA TYR A 30 -3.10 7.56 -1.19
C TYR A 30 -4.15 8.66 -1.39
N ASN A 31 -5.13 8.75 -0.49
CA ASN A 31 -6.26 9.67 -0.65
C ASN A 31 -5.99 11.09 -0.14
N ASN A 32 -5.19 11.24 0.92
CA ASN A 32 -5.11 12.51 1.66
C ASN A 32 -3.73 13.16 1.62
N LYS A 33 -2.66 12.43 1.95
CA LYS A 33 -1.30 13.03 2.07
C LYS A 33 -0.64 13.25 0.71
N ALA A 34 -0.69 12.23 -0.14
CA ALA A 34 -0.09 12.25 -1.47
C ALA A 34 -1.11 12.47 -2.59
N GLN A 35 -2.40 12.27 -2.31
CA GLN A 35 -3.51 12.45 -3.25
C GLN A 35 -3.25 11.76 -4.61
N CYS A 36 -2.69 10.54 -4.57
CA CYS A 36 -2.25 9.77 -5.74
C CYS A 36 -3.36 9.61 -6.79
N GLY A 37 -4.61 9.49 -6.32
CA GLY A 37 -5.79 9.35 -7.16
C GLY A 37 -6.13 10.55 -8.06
N VAL A 38 -5.52 11.72 -7.82
CA VAL A 38 -5.64 12.87 -8.72
C VAL A 38 -5.00 12.56 -10.08
N CYS A 39 -3.89 11.83 -10.07
CA CYS A 39 -3.15 11.50 -11.29
C CYS A 39 -3.41 10.08 -11.78
N HIS A 40 -3.72 9.14 -10.88
CA HIS A 40 -3.80 7.72 -11.21
C HIS A 40 -5.21 7.15 -11.09
N THR A 41 -5.51 6.20 -11.97
CA THR A 41 -6.66 5.31 -11.82
C THR A 41 -6.28 4.14 -10.91
N LEU A 42 -7.10 3.88 -9.90
CA LEU A 42 -7.04 2.71 -9.02
C LEU A 42 -8.44 2.49 -8.44
N GLN A 43 -9.13 1.44 -8.88
CA GLN A 43 -10.50 1.15 -8.48
C GLN A 43 -10.64 0.87 -6.99
N ALA A 44 -9.64 0.21 -6.38
CA ALA A 44 -9.64 -0.09 -4.95
C ALA A 44 -9.71 1.18 -4.06
N ALA A 45 -9.22 2.31 -4.57
CA ALA A 45 -9.28 3.61 -3.91
C ALA A 45 -10.39 4.52 -4.46
N GLY A 46 -11.21 4.05 -5.39
CA GLY A 46 -12.26 4.85 -6.03
C GLY A 46 -11.73 6.01 -6.88
N SER A 47 -10.52 5.88 -7.43
CA SER A 47 -9.83 6.94 -8.18
C SER A 47 -9.77 6.67 -9.69
N PHE A 48 -9.82 7.74 -10.48
CA PHE A 48 -9.96 7.69 -11.95
C PHE A 48 -9.05 8.71 -12.66
N GLY A 49 -7.93 9.11 -12.04
CA GLY A 49 -6.98 10.01 -12.68
C GLY A 49 -6.35 9.40 -13.95
N ASP A 50 -6.02 10.25 -14.92
CA ASP A 50 -5.54 9.86 -16.26
C ASP A 50 -4.21 10.53 -16.67
N ILE A 51 -3.57 11.25 -15.75
CA ILE A 51 -2.25 11.87 -15.97
C ILE A 51 -1.14 10.81 -15.89
N GLY A 52 -1.22 9.94 -14.89
CA GLY A 52 -0.32 8.82 -14.69
C GLY A 52 -0.91 7.52 -15.27
N PRO A 53 -0.12 6.43 -15.28
CA PRO A 53 -0.62 5.12 -15.69
C PRO A 53 -1.81 4.67 -14.82
N ASN A 54 -2.72 3.91 -15.44
CA ASN A 54 -3.77 3.17 -14.74
C ASN A 54 -3.12 2.05 -13.92
N LEU A 55 -3.17 2.15 -12.60
CA LEU A 55 -2.52 1.22 -11.69
C LEU A 55 -3.20 -0.16 -11.70
N ASP A 56 -4.51 -0.24 -11.96
CA ASP A 56 -5.25 -1.51 -12.07
C ASP A 56 -4.73 -2.42 -13.20
N GLN A 57 -4.00 -1.87 -14.17
CA GLN A 57 -3.47 -2.59 -15.32
C GLN A 57 -2.00 -2.96 -15.17
N MET A 58 -1.37 -2.61 -14.04
CA MET A 58 0.07 -2.75 -13.85
C MET A 58 0.41 -3.90 -12.91
N ASN A 59 1.40 -4.71 -13.31
CA ASN A 59 2.01 -5.74 -12.47
C ASN A 59 3.41 -5.28 -12.05
N PHE A 60 3.44 -4.42 -11.03
CA PHE A 60 4.69 -3.91 -10.47
C PHE A 60 5.20 -4.78 -9.34
N LYS A 61 6.53 -4.88 -9.22
CA LYS A 61 7.17 -5.33 -7.97
C LYS A 61 7.08 -4.22 -6.92
N MET A 62 6.91 -4.59 -5.65
CA MET A 62 6.94 -3.65 -4.51
C MET A 62 8.10 -2.64 -4.57
N SER A 63 9.32 -3.11 -4.88
CA SER A 63 10.51 -2.25 -4.96
C SER A 63 10.42 -1.19 -6.06
N GLN A 64 9.69 -1.46 -7.16
CA GLN A 64 9.49 -0.48 -8.22
C GLN A 64 8.52 0.61 -7.79
N ILE A 65 7.46 0.25 -7.05
CA ILE A 65 6.50 1.22 -6.52
C ILE A 65 7.17 2.12 -5.49
N ILE A 66 7.92 1.53 -4.54
CA ILE A 66 8.70 2.29 -3.56
C ILE A 66 9.66 3.24 -4.27
N TYR A 67 10.43 2.76 -5.25
CA TYR A 67 11.36 3.59 -5.99
C TYR A 67 10.68 4.78 -6.67
N ALA A 68 9.55 4.55 -7.35
CA ALA A 68 8.80 5.61 -8.03
C ALA A 68 8.19 6.63 -7.06
N VAL A 69 7.66 6.18 -5.92
CA VAL A 69 7.10 7.09 -4.90
C VAL A 69 8.22 7.91 -4.24
N THR A 70 9.33 7.29 -3.87
CA THR A 70 10.47 7.99 -3.26
C THR A 70 11.05 9.03 -4.20
N ASN A 71 11.39 8.63 -5.44
CA ASN A 71 12.22 9.43 -6.33
C ASN A 71 11.44 10.22 -7.39
N GLY A 72 10.15 9.95 -7.54
CA GLY A 72 9.37 10.43 -8.67
C GLY A 72 9.79 9.75 -9.98
N ILE A 73 9.02 9.99 -11.04
CA ILE A 73 9.32 9.53 -12.39
C ILE A 73 8.58 10.38 -13.43
N GLY A 74 9.32 10.95 -14.38
CA GLY A 74 8.74 11.85 -15.38
C GLY A 74 8.07 13.07 -14.74
N VAL A 75 6.76 13.20 -14.88
CA VAL A 75 5.97 14.29 -14.27
C VAL A 75 5.53 14.00 -12.83
N MET A 76 5.67 12.76 -12.36
CA MET A 76 5.37 12.40 -10.97
C MET A 76 6.46 12.96 -10.05
N PRO A 77 6.15 13.85 -9.09
CA PRO A 77 7.14 14.40 -8.18
C PRO A 77 7.67 13.34 -7.21
N PRO A 78 8.90 13.51 -6.68
CA PRO A 78 9.38 12.72 -5.55
C PRO A 78 8.59 13.03 -4.28
N TRP A 79 8.40 12.01 -3.44
CA TRP A 79 7.78 12.15 -2.12
C TRP A 79 8.78 11.99 -0.96
N GLU A 80 10.06 11.70 -1.25
CA GLU A 80 11.11 11.73 -0.24
C GLU A 80 11.18 13.11 0.44
N GLY A 81 11.27 13.11 1.77
CA GLY A 81 11.28 14.34 2.57
C GLY A 81 9.92 15.00 2.76
N ILE A 82 8.87 14.51 2.08
CA ILE A 82 7.47 14.91 2.29
C ILE A 82 6.75 13.81 3.09
N LEU A 83 6.92 12.55 2.69
CA LEU A 83 6.41 11.38 3.38
C LEU A 83 7.53 10.70 4.19
N SER A 84 7.16 10.07 5.30
CA SER A 84 8.05 9.17 6.03
C SER A 84 8.34 7.89 5.22
N TYR A 85 9.40 7.17 5.59
CA TYR A 85 9.70 5.88 4.96
C TYR A 85 8.54 4.89 5.14
N GLU A 86 7.93 4.86 6.33
CA GLU A 86 6.79 4.02 6.66
C GLU A 86 5.56 4.37 5.81
N GLU A 87 5.31 5.65 5.56
CA GLU A 87 4.21 6.11 4.70
C GLU A 87 4.43 5.72 3.24
N ILE A 88 5.66 5.86 2.73
CA ILE A 88 6.03 5.43 1.37
C ILE A 88 5.85 3.92 1.24
N GLU A 89 6.33 3.15 2.23
CA GLU A 89 6.18 1.70 2.22
C GLU A 89 4.71 1.28 2.31
N ALA A 90 3.91 1.98 3.10
CA ALA A 90 2.49 1.70 3.26
C ALA A 90 1.69 1.98 1.99
N VAL A 91 1.89 3.13 1.33
CA VAL A 91 1.19 3.42 0.07
C VAL A 91 1.64 2.48 -1.04
N ALA A 92 2.93 2.12 -1.09
CA ALA A 92 3.41 1.13 -2.04
C ALA A 92 2.77 -0.24 -1.81
N TYR A 93 2.64 -0.65 -0.54
CA TYR A 93 1.99 -1.90 -0.15
C TYR A 93 0.52 -1.91 -0.53
N TYR A 94 -0.19 -0.81 -0.23
CA TYR A 94 -1.60 -0.65 -0.58
C TYR A 94 -1.84 -0.76 -2.10
N VAL A 95 -1.03 -0.06 -2.92
CA VAL A 95 -1.13 -0.15 -4.38
C VAL A 95 -0.83 -1.58 -4.84
N PHE A 96 0.25 -2.19 -4.37
CA PHE A 96 0.64 -3.56 -4.76
C PHE A 96 -0.44 -4.60 -4.46
N GLN A 97 -1.02 -4.56 -3.26
CA GLN A 97 -2.06 -5.50 -2.85
C GLN A 97 -3.39 -5.25 -3.57
N SER A 98 -3.63 -4.00 -3.98
CA SER A 98 -4.83 -3.62 -4.74
C SER A 98 -4.78 -4.04 -6.20
N THR A 99 -3.59 -4.19 -6.78
CA THR A 99 -3.40 -4.49 -8.21
C THR A 99 -2.93 -5.92 -8.48
N ASN A 100 -2.23 -6.56 -7.54
CA ASN A 100 -1.81 -7.96 -7.66
C ASN A 100 -2.77 -8.88 -6.90
N LYS A 101 -3.63 -9.58 -7.65
CA LYS A 101 -4.47 -10.66 -7.15
C LYS A 101 -3.77 -12.01 -7.24
#